data_AF-A0A225UWF2-F1
#
_entry.id   AF-A0A225UWF2-F1
#
_cell.length_a   1.000
_cell.length_b   1.000
_cell.length_c   1.000
_cell.angle_alpha   90.00
_cell.angle_beta   90.00
_cell.angle_gamma   90.00
#
_symmetry.space_group_name_H-M   'P 1'
#
loop_
_entity.id
_entity.type
_entity.pdbx_description
1 polymer ?
#
loop_
_entity_poly.entity_id
_entity_poly.type
_entity_poly.pdbx_seq_one_letter_code
_entity_poly.pdbx_strand_id
1 'polypeptide(L)'
;MLNEVVKQEFSKLERMMIEAANDLVKFLKVLKKSLGKHDSRTMRGLHYRSTSKYCLKVERHDVKDMVSELRHVAKRINKSKEPSKSEVVAARSSVRGAADAINDLISAGGTYDQNRSNGQGKGGISETVEALVKAILHDNFSGFTALENQISIVEEALAKMDATDLQYDE
;
A
#
# COMPACT_ATOMS: atom_id res chain seq x y z
N MET A 1 2.45 32.38 -11.28
CA MET A 1 3.46 31.29 -11.23
C MET A 1 3.19 30.28 -10.11
N LEU A 2 2.91 30.70 -8.87
CA LEU A 2 2.64 29.78 -7.75
C LEU A 2 1.52 28.77 -8.06
N ASN A 3 0.37 29.23 -8.56
CA ASN A 3 -0.79 28.37 -8.89
C ASN A 3 -0.42 27.25 -9.90
N GLU A 4 0.31 27.58 -10.97
CA GLU A 4 0.76 26.58 -11.96
C GLU A 4 1.68 25.52 -11.35
N VAL A 5 2.56 25.90 -10.41
CA VAL A 5 3.41 24.95 -9.68
C VAL A 5 2.55 24.04 -8.80
N VAL A 6 1.57 24.57 -8.07
CA VAL A 6 0.66 23.76 -7.23
C VAL A 6 -0.12 22.76 -8.09
N LYS A 7 -0.61 23.18 -9.26
CA LYS A 7 -1.29 22.29 -10.22
C LYS A 7 -0.40 21.15 -10.69
N GLN A 8 0.87 21.45 -11.02
CA GLN A 8 1.83 20.43 -11.43
C GLN A 8 2.11 19.40 -10.32
N GLU A 9 2.32 19.86 -9.09
CA GLU A 9 2.55 18.97 -7.94
C GLU A 9 1.30 18.15 -7.60
N PHE A 10 0.10 18.72 -7.78
CA PHE A 10 -1.17 18.02 -7.60
C PHE A 10 -1.40 16.92 -8.66
N SER A 11 -1.09 17.21 -9.93
CA SER A 11 -1.11 16.19 -11.00
C SER A 11 -0.01 15.13 -10.81
N LYS A 12 1.13 15.49 -10.23
CA LYS A 12 2.19 14.53 -9.89
C LYS A 12 1.74 13.58 -8.77
N LEU A 13 1.04 14.10 -7.76
CA LEU A 13 0.45 13.30 -6.70
C LEU A 13 -0.50 12.23 -7.26
N GLU A 14 -1.40 12.59 -8.19
CA GLU A 14 -2.26 11.62 -8.88
C GLU A 14 -1.46 10.45 -9.47
N ARG A 15 -0.43 10.77 -10.27
CA ARG A 15 0.37 9.76 -10.97
C ARG A 15 1.05 8.80 -9.99
N MET A 16 1.62 9.34 -8.92
CA MET A 16 2.30 8.53 -7.91
C MET A 16 1.34 7.64 -7.13
N MET A 17 0.10 8.09 -6.87
CA MET A 17 -0.93 7.23 -6.28
C MET A 17 -1.34 6.08 -7.20
N ILE A 18 -1.45 6.33 -8.51
CA ILE A 18 -1.74 5.28 -9.51
C ILE A 18 -0.58 4.28 -9.59
N GLU A 19 0.65 4.76 -9.58
CA GLU A 19 1.86 3.93 -9.58
C GLU A 19 1.91 3.02 -8.35
N ALA A 20 1.75 3.57 -7.15
CA ALA A 20 1.68 2.80 -5.91
C ALA A 20 0.57 1.74 -5.96
N ALA A 21 -0.63 2.08 -6.47
CA ALA A 21 -1.71 1.12 -6.62
C ALA A 21 -1.35 -0.02 -7.60
N ASN A 22 -0.63 0.28 -8.69
CA ASN A 22 -0.22 -0.73 -9.67
C ASN A 22 0.86 -1.66 -9.12
N ASP A 23 1.84 -1.12 -8.41
CA ASP A 23 2.85 -1.89 -7.69
C ASP A 23 2.21 -2.85 -6.69
N LEU A 24 1.25 -2.39 -5.88
CA LEU A 24 0.53 -3.22 -4.93
C LEU A 24 -0.29 -4.34 -5.61
N VAL A 25 -0.91 -4.06 -6.77
CA VAL A 25 -1.57 -5.12 -7.57
C VAL A 25 -0.57 -6.18 -8.02
N LYS A 26 0.62 -5.76 -8.49
CA LYS A 26 1.69 -6.67 -8.92
C LYS A 26 2.18 -7.51 -7.73
N PHE A 27 2.48 -6.86 -6.60
CA PHE A 27 2.82 -7.49 -5.33
C PHE A 27 1.81 -8.57 -4.93
N LEU A 28 0.51 -8.24 -4.84
CA LEU A 28 -0.53 -9.20 -4.45
C LEU A 28 -0.64 -10.39 -5.41
N LYS A 29 -0.46 -10.15 -6.72
CA LYS A 29 -0.51 -11.20 -7.75
C LYS A 29 0.67 -12.17 -7.61
N VAL A 30 1.87 -11.65 -7.38
CA VAL A 30 3.08 -12.48 -7.17
C VAL A 30 2.96 -13.24 -5.85
N LEU A 31 2.58 -12.55 -4.76
CA LEU A 31 2.40 -13.13 -3.44
C LEU A 31 1.43 -14.31 -3.46
N LYS A 32 0.23 -14.14 -4.04
CA LYS A 32 -0.78 -15.21 -4.13
C LYS A 32 -0.24 -16.47 -4.82
N LYS A 33 0.61 -16.31 -5.84
CA LYS A 33 1.24 -17.44 -6.54
C LYS A 33 2.33 -18.08 -5.69
N SER A 34 3.17 -17.27 -5.04
CA SER A 34 4.26 -17.75 -4.18
C SER A 34 3.75 -18.50 -2.96
N LEU A 35 2.69 -18.00 -2.30
CA LEU A 35 2.02 -18.72 -1.21
C LEU A 35 1.49 -20.08 -1.67
N GLY A 36 0.86 -20.15 -2.84
CA GLY A 36 0.39 -21.43 -3.40
C GLY A 36 1.52 -22.43 -3.67
N LYS A 37 2.69 -21.95 -4.13
CA LYS A 37 3.89 -22.79 -4.32
C LYS A 37 4.48 -23.23 -2.98
N HIS A 38 4.57 -22.33 -2.01
CA HIS A 38 5.02 -22.63 -0.65
C HIS A 38 4.13 -23.71 -0.03
N ASP A 39 2.80 -23.53 -0.04
CA ASP A 39 1.85 -24.50 0.50
C ASP A 39 1.97 -25.86 -0.19
N SER A 40 2.13 -25.89 -1.52
CA SER A 40 2.27 -27.15 -2.27
C SER A 40 3.54 -27.94 -1.90
N ARG A 41 4.62 -27.25 -1.50
CA ARG A 41 5.88 -27.86 -1.07
C ARG A 41 5.82 -28.31 0.39
N THR A 42 5.24 -27.49 1.26
CA THR A 42 5.32 -27.65 2.72
C THR A 42 4.07 -28.33 3.32
N MET A 43 3.01 -28.54 2.54
CA MET A 43 1.71 -29.05 3.03
C MET A 43 1.08 -30.16 2.18
N ARG A 44 1.89 -31.09 1.65
CA ARG A 44 1.35 -32.29 0.95
C ARG A 44 0.54 -33.14 1.95
N GLY A 45 -0.79 -33.09 1.85
CA GLY A 45 -1.72 -33.88 2.67
C GLY A 45 -2.43 -33.15 3.83
N LEU A 46 -2.26 -31.83 3.98
CA LEU A 46 -2.94 -31.05 5.04
C LEU A 46 -4.19 -30.31 4.51
N HIS A 47 -5.13 -30.00 5.41
CA HIS A 47 -6.39 -29.32 5.08
C HIS A 47 -6.17 -27.91 4.54
N TYR A 48 -6.95 -27.50 3.54
CA TYR A 48 -6.90 -26.16 2.91
C TYR A 48 -6.91 -24.99 3.91
N ARG A 49 -7.64 -25.10 5.03
CA ARG A 49 -7.72 -24.05 6.07
C ARG A 49 -6.42 -23.82 6.83
N SER A 50 -5.46 -24.75 6.75
CA SER A 50 -4.13 -24.63 7.37
C SER A 50 -3.07 -24.03 6.44
N THR A 51 -3.45 -23.66 5.21
CA THR A 51 -2.52 -23.11 4.22
C THR A 51 -2.25 -21.63 4.47
N SER A 52 -1.02 -21.20 4.19
CA SER A 52 -0.63 -19.78 4.29
C SER A 52 -1.53 -18.90 3.40
N LYS A 53 -1.90 -19.40 2.22
CA LYS A 53 -2.83 -18.72 1.32
C LYS A 53 -4.22 -18.47 1.91
N TYR A 54 -4.72 -19.38 2.75
CA TYR A 54 -6.00 -19.22 3.46
C TYR A 54 -5.86 -18.29 4.66
N CYS A 55 -4.81 -18.46 5.47
CA CYS A 55 -4.56 -17.63 6.64
C CYS A 55 -4.42 -16.15 6.28
N LEU A 56 -3.62 -15.83 5.25
CA LEU A 56 -3.41 -14.45 4.79
C LEU A 56 -4.50 -13.99 3.81
N LYS A 57 -5.70 -14.57 3.84
CA LYS A 57 -6.74 -14.23 2.86
C LYS A 57 -7.38 -12.87 3.16
N VAL A 58 -7.63 -12.60 4.44
CA VAL A 58 -8.33 -11.38 4.90
C VAL A 58 -7.44 -10.17 4.65
N GLU A 59 -6.20 -10.21 5.12
CA GLU A 59 -5.26 -9.09 5.00
C GLU A 59 -4.91 -8.81 3.53
N ARG A 60 -4.84 -9.85 2.68
CA ARG A 60 -4.71 -9.65 1.22
C ARG A 60 -5.94 -9.00 0.58
N HIS A 61 -7.12 -9.19 1.15
CA HIS A 61 -8.33 -8.48 0.73
C HIS A 61 -8.26 -7.02 1.16
N ASP A 62 -7.83 -6.75 2.39
CA ASP A 62 -7.71 -5.39 2.91
C ASP A 62 -6.72 -4.55 2.08
N VAL A 63 -5.55 -5.11 1.72
CA VAL A 63 -4.61 -4.45 0.80
C VAL A 63 -5.25 -4.19 -0.58
N LYS A 64 -6.10 -5.10 -1.06
CA LYS A 64 -6.80 -4.93 -2.35
C LYS A 64 -7.87 -3.83 -2.27
N ASP A 65 -8.53 -3.70 -1.14
CA ASP A 65 -9.47 -2.59 -0.90
C ASP A 65 -8.71 -1.27 -0.88
N MET A 66 -7.55 -1.21 -0.24
CA MET A 66 -6.69 -0.02 -0.24
C MET A 66 -6.14 0.33 -1.64
N VAL A 67 -5.86 -0.65 -2.50
CA VAL A 67 -5.56 -0.40 -3.93
C VAL A 67 -6.73 0.32 -4.61
N SER A 68 -7.96 -0.08 -4.30
CA SER A 68 -9.16 0.53 -4.87
C SER A 68 -9.34 1.96 -4.36
N GLU A 69 -9.07 2.20 -3.07
CA GLU A 69 -9.08 3.53 -2.46
C GLU A 69 -8.02 4.46 -3.06
N LEU A 70 -6.76 4.01 -3.21
CA LEU A 70 -5.71 4.78 -3.86
C LEU A 70 -6.10 5.23 -5.27
N ARG A 71 -6.68 4.33 -6.06
CA ARG A 71 -7.18 4.64 -7.41
C ARG A 71 -8.38 5.57 -7.39
N HIS A 72 -9.27 5.40 -6.40
CA HIS A 72 -10.44 6.24 -6.25
C HIS A 72 -10.04 7.69 -5.94
N VAL A 73 -9.14 7.89 -4.99
CA VAL A 73 -8.62 9.22 -4.64
C VAL A 73 -7.83 9.83 -5.80
N ALA A 74 -6.95 9.06 -6.47
CA ALA A 74 -6.25 9.56 -7.66
C ALA A 74 -7.23 10.06 -8.74
N LYS A 75 -8.33 9.33 -8.97
CA LYS A 75 -9.38 9.75 -9.91
C LYS A 75 -10.11 11.01 -9.46
N ARG A 76 -10.28 11.23 -8.15
CA ARG A 76 -10.86 12.48 -7.62
C ARG A 76 -9.90 13.65 -7.79
N ILE A 77 -8.61 13.47 -7.51
CA ILE A 77 -7.55 14.47 -7.75
C ILE A 77 -7.57 14.92 -9.21
N ASN A 78 -7.56 13.98 -10.16
CA ASN A 78 -7.61 14.28 -11.60
C ASN A 78 -8.85 15.09 -12.00
N LYS A 79 -10.01 14.75 -11.42
CA LYS A 79 -11.27 15.42 -11.72
C LYS A 79 -11.42 16.78 -11.05
N SER A 80 -10.57 17.10 -10.08
CA SER A 80 -10.64 18.38 -9.39
C SER A 80 -10.24 19.49 -10.36
N LYS A 81 -11.05 20.54 -10.44
CA LYS A 81 -10.77 21.70 -11.30
C LYS A 81 -9.60 22.53 -10.78
N GLU A 82 -9.43 22.56 -9.46
CA GLU A 82 -8.36 23.26 -8.75
C GLU A 82 -7.76 22.34 -7.68
N PRO A 83 -6.48 22.52 -7.29
CA PRO A 83 -5.88 21.78 -6.19
C PRO A 83 -6.70 21.89 -4.90
N SER A 84 -7.01 20.76 -4.28
CA SER A 84 -7.97 20.68 -3.18
C SER A 84 -7.37 20.08 -1.93
N LYS A 85 -7.42 20.81 -0.80
CA LYS A 85 -6.97 20.32 0.52
C LYS A 85 -7.66 19.02 0.92
N SER A 86 -8.96 18.88 0.67
CA SER A 86 -9.71 17.68 1.06
C SER A 86 -9.26 16.44 0.29
N GLU A 87 -8.84 16.61 -0.97
CA GLU A 87 -8.26 15.53 -1.78
C GLU A 87 -6.86 15.14 -1.29
N VAL A 88 -6.04 16.12 -0.87
CA VAL A 88 -4.72 15.83 -0.30
C VAL A 88 -4.82 15.11 1.04
N VAL A 89 -5.78 15.51 1.89
CA VAL A 89 -6.09 14.78 3.14
C VAL A 89 -6.57 13.36 2.84
N ALA A 90 -7.44 13.17 1.84
CA ALA A 90 -7.87 11.84 1.42
C ALA A 90 -6.69 11.00 0.90
N ALA A 91 -5.78 11.60 0.14
CA ALA A 91 -4.56 10.94 -0.34
C ALA A 91 -3.72 10.45 0.83
N ARG A 92 -3.44 11.31 1.82
CA ARG A 92 -2.70 10.91 3.02
C ARG A 92 -3.37 9.77 3.78
N SER A 93 -4.67 9.87 4.02
CA SER A 93 -5.41 8.84 4.74
C SER A 93 -5.36 7.50 3.99
N SER A 94 -5.52 7.52 2.66
CA SER A 94 -5.44 6.29 1.83
C SER A 94 -4.04 5.66 1.82
N VAL A 95 -2.97 6.48 1.80
CA VAL A 95 -1.58 6.00 1.87
C VAL A 95 -1.28 5.35 3.22
N ARG A 96 -1.72 5.98 4.32
CA ARG A 96 -1.58 5.40 5.67
C ARG A 96 -2.35 4.09 5.81
N GLY A 97 -3.61 4.07 5.38
CA GLY A 97 -4.41 2.84 5.39
C GLY A 97 -3.79 1.71 4.57
N ALA A 98 -3.17 2.03 3.42
CA ALA A 98 -2.43 1.05 2.63
C ALA A 98 -1.17 0.54 3.35
N ALA A 99 -0.41 1.42 4.01
CA ALA A 99 0.76 1.03 4.81
C ALA A 99 0.38 0.11 5.98
N ASP A 100 -0.69 0.45 6.71
CA ASP A 100 -1.20 -0.35 7.82
C ASP A 100 -1.65 -1.74 7.34
N ALA A 101 -2.44 -1.81 6.27
CA ALA A 101 -2.89 -3.09 5.71
C ALA A 101 -1.73 -4.00 5.25
N ILE A 102 -0.63 -3.42 4.76
CA ILE A 102 0.58 -4.19 4.40
C ILE A 102 1.29 -4.70 5.67
N ASN A 103 1.39 -3.89 6.72
CA ASN A 103 1.99 -4.30 7.99
C ASN A 103 1.17 -5.41 8.66
N ASP A 104 -0.16 -5.35 8.56
CA ASP A 104 -1.06 -6.40 9.04
C ASP A 104 -0.85 -7.70 8.25
N LEU A 105 -0.71 -7.60 6.92
CA LEU A 105 -0.40 -8.75 6.07
C LEU A 105 0.95 -9.40 6.40
N ILE A 106 1.98 -8.60 6.67
CA ILE A 106 3.29 -9.09 7.12
C ILE A 106 3.14 -9.79 8.48
N SER A 107 2.43 -9.17 9.42
CA SER A 107 2.21 -9.71 10.76
C SER A 107 1.44 -11.03 10.73
N ALA A 108 0.42 -11.14 9.87
CA ALA A 108 -0.32 -12.38 9.64
C ALA A 108 0.59 -13.51 9.10
N GLY A 109 1.58 -13.17 8.27
CA GLY A 109 2.66 -14.07 7.87
C GLY A 109 3.44 -14.61 9.07
N GLY A 110 3.90 -13.73 9.95
CA GLY A 110 4.64 -14.12 11.16
C GLY A 110 3.80 -14.97 12.12
N THR A 111 2.52 -14.62 12.33
CA THR A 111 1.59 -15.42 13.13
C THR A 111 1.39 -16.82 12.53
N TYR A 112 1.28 -16.93 11.20
CA TYR A 112 1.21 -18.22 10.52
C TYR A 112 2.45 -19.08 10.83
N ASP A 113 3.65 -18.48 10.70
CA ASP A 113 4.90 -19.18 10.92
C ASP A 113 5.04 -19.67 12.38
N GLN A 114 4.69 -18.82 13.36
CA GLN A 114 4.69 -19.16 14.79
C GLN A 114 3.74 -20.31 15.13
N ASN A 115 2.52 -20.27 14.59
CA ASN A 115 1.54 -21.34 14.79
C ASN A 115 2.04 -22.67 14.22
N ARG A 116 2.86 -22.62 13.15
CA ARG A 116 3.44 -23.81 12.56
C ARG A 116 4.59 -24.39 13.37
N SER A 117 5.47 -23.54 13.92
CA SER A 117 6.61 -23.97 14.73
C SER A 117 6.19 -24.60 16.07
N ASN A 118 5.04 -24.22 16.61
CA ASN A 118 4.54 -24.73 17.89
C ASN A 118 3.83 -26.09 17.76
N GLY A 119 3.50 -26.56 16.54
CA GLY A 119 2.71 -27.77 16.31
C GLY A 119 3.44 -28.92 15.58
N GLN A 120 4.53 -28.65 14.87
CA GLN A 120 5.31 -29.66 14.14
C GLN A 120 6.80 -29.39 14.34
N GLY A 121 7.53 -30.37 14.88
CA GLY A 121 8.94 -30.25 15.23
C GLY A 121 9.80 -29.64 14.12
N LYS A 122 10.84 -28.90 14.52
CA LYS A 122 11.80 -28.12 13.73
C LYS A 122 12.17 -28.78 12.38
N GLY A 123 11.31 -28.65 11.38
CA GLY A 123 11.60 -28.95 9.99
C GLY A 123 12.40 -27.77 9.43
N GLY A 124 13.65 -28.04 9.05
CA GLY A 124 14.66 -27.03 8.80
C GLY A 124 14.24 -25.89 7.87
N ILE A 125 14.74 -24.69 8.20
CA ILE A 125 14.94 -23.47 7.39
C ILE A 125 14.15 -23.45 6.06
N SER A 126 12.83 -23.63 6.12
CA SER A 126 11.95 -23.27 5.02
C SER A 126 11.79 -21.76 5.10
N GLU A 127 11.96 -21.08 3.97
CA GLU A 127 11.64 -19.66 3.80
C GLU A 127 10.28 -19.38 4.46
N THR A 128 10.29 -18.56 5.52
CA THR A 128 9.08 -18.28 6.31
C THR A 128 8.08 -17.49 5.48
N VAL A 129 6.79 -17.60 5.80
CA VAL A 129 5.77 -16.84 5.07
C VAL A 129 5.97 -15.33 5.28
N GLU A 130 6.34 -14.90 6.48
CA GLU A 130 6.69 -13.50 6.74
C GLU A 130 7.85 -13.02 5.83
N ALA A 131 8.94 -13.79 5.76
CA ALA A 131 10.09 -13.44 4.92
C ALA A 131 9.70 -13.40 3.44
N LEU A 132 8.88 -14.35 2.99
CA LEU A 132 8.36 -14.40 1.63
C LEU A 132 7.49 -13.17 1.30
N VAL A 133 6.62 -12.73 2.21
CA VAL A 133 5.82 -11.51 2.03
C VAL A 133 6.74 -10.29 1.92
N LYS A 134 7.70 -10.14 2.82
CA LYS A 134 8.67 -9.02 2.82
C LYS A 134 9.51 -8.97 1.54
N ALA A 135 10.04 -10.11 1.10
CA ALA A 135 10.85 -10.20 -0.12
C ALA A 135 10.03 -9.80 -1.36
N ILE A 136 8.81 -10.36 -1.51
CA ILE A 136 7.96 -10.04 -2.66
C ILE A 136 7.50 -8.58 -2.62
N LEU A 137 7.24 -8.02 -1.43
CA LEU A 137 6.92 -6.61 -1.27
C LEU A 137 8.09 -5.75 -1.78
N HIS A 138 9.29 -5.99 -1.27
CA HIS A 138 10.50 -5.25 -1.66
C HIS A 138 10.77 -5.31 -3.17
N ASP A 139 10.56 -6.46 -3.81
CA ASP A 139 10.82 -6.65 -5.26
C ASP A 139 9.74 -6.05 -6.17
N ASN A 140 8.56 -5.74 -5.64
CA ASN A 140 7.39 -5.34 -6.45
C ASN A 140 6.77 -4.01 -6.05
N PHE A 141 7.19 -3.40 -4.94
CA PHE A 141 6.68 -2.14 -4.44
C PHE A 141 7.81 -1.19 -4.09
N SER A 142 7.76 -0.01 -4.70
CA SER A 142 8.74 1.06 -4.55
C SER A 142 8.70 1.78 -3.19
N GLY A 143 7.68 1.53 -2.37
CA GLY A 143 7.52 2.13 -1.04
C GLY A 143 6.67 3.41 -1.04
N PHE A 144 6.25 3.85 0.15
CA PHE A 144 5.42 5.05 0.29
C PHE A 144 6.21 6.35 0.49
N THR A 145 7.50 6.29 0.81
CA THR A 145 8.29 7.48 1.19
C THR A 145 8.25 8.60 0.15
N ALA A 146 8.41 8.27 -1.14
CA ALA A 146 8.34 9.27 -2.20
C ALA A 146 6.94 9.91 -2.30
N LEU A 147 5.89 9.09 -2.13
CA LEU A 147 4.50 9.54 -2.19
C LEU A 147 4.12 10.38 -0.96
N GLU A 148 4.58 10.00 0.24
CA GLU A 148 4.41 10.79 1.46
C GLU A 148 5.09 12.15 1.36
N ASN A 149 6.32 12.19 0.83
CA ASN A 149 7.02 13.44 0.56
C ASN A 149 6.27 14.31 -0.45
N GLN A 150 5.72 13.70 -1.50
CA GLN A 150 4.93 14.41 -2.50
C GLN A 150 3.65 15.01 -1.89
N ILE A 151 2.97 14.28 -1.00
CA ILE A 151 1.81 14.80 -0.28
C ILE A 151 2.21 16.03 0.54
N SER A 152 3.30 15.97 1.31
CA SER A 152 3.77 17.10 2.12
C SER A 152 4.11 18.33 1.25
N ILE A 153 4.75 18.15 0.10
CA ILE A 153 5.03 19.23 -0.85
C ILE A 153 3.73 19.94 -1.29
N VAL A 154 2.71 19.17 -1.67
CA VAL A 154 1.43 19.73 -2.12
C VAL A 154 0.73 20.50 -0.99
N GLU A 155 0.78 19.99 0.24
CA GLU A 155 0.17 20.68 1.39
C GLU A 155 0.85 21.99 1.73
N GLU A 156 2.17 22.02 1.74
CA GLU A 156 2.93 23.26 1.93
C GLU A 156 2.63 24.27 0.82
N ALA A 157 2.51 23.80 -0.42
CA ALA A 157 2.22 24.65 -1.57
C ALA A 157 0.80 25.26 -1.48
N LEU A 158 -0.20 24.46 -1.06
CA LEU A 158 -1.56 24.92 -0.80
C LEU A 158 -1.62 25.93 0.35
N ALA A 159 -0.93 25.66 1.46
CA ALA A 159 -0.89 26.57 2.61
C ALA A 159 -0.28 27.94 2.24
N LYS A 160 0.76 27.96 1.40
CA LYS A 160 1.37 29.19 0.89
C LYS A 160 0.41 29.97 -0.01
N MET A 161 -0.35 29.28 -0.85
CA MET A 161 -1.34 29.92 -1.75
C MET A 161 -2.42 30.66 -0.95
N ASP A 162 -3.00 30.02 0.08
CA ASP A 162 -4.02 30.68 0.91
C ASP A 162 -3.47 31.90 1.66
N ALA A 163 -2.22 31.83 2.13
CA ALA A 163 -1.58 32.92 2.85
C ALA A 163 -1.31 34.13 1.93
N THR A 164 -1.14 33.90 0.62
CA THR A 164 -0.94 34.99 -0.36
C THR A 164 -2.25 35.64 -0.76
N ASP A 165 -3.35 34.88 -0.83
CA ASP A 165 -4.68 35.42 -1.15
C ASP A 165 -5.21 36.32 -0.01
N LEU A 166 -4.79 36.09 1.24
CA LEU A 166 -5.15 36.93 2.39
C LEU A 166 -4.35 38.25 2.51
N GLN A 167 -3.30 38.47 1.71
CA GLN A 167 -2.49 39.68 1.74
C GLN A 167 -2.96 40.79 0.79
N TYR A 168 -4.03 40.57 0.01
CA TYR A 168 -4.54 41.52 -0.99
C TYR A 168 -5.95 42.06 -0.69
N ASP A 169 -6.49 41.82 0.51
CA ASP A 169 -7.82 42.27 0.97
C ASP A 169 -7.79 43.49 1.94
N GLU A 170 -6.66 44.21 2.06
CA GLU A 170 -6.54 45.51 2.76
C GLU A 170 -6.38 46.68 1.77
#